data_AF-A0A2M7ERI2-F1
#
_entry.id   AF-A0A2M7ERI2-F1
#
_cell.length_a   1.000
_cell.length_b   1.000
_cell.length_c   1.000
_cell.angle_alpha   90.00
_cell.angle_beta   90.00
_cell.angle_gamma   90.00
#
_symmetry.space_group_name_H-M   'P 1'
#
loop_
_entity.id
_entity.type
_entity.pdbx_description
1 polymer ?
#
loop_
_entity_poly.entity_id
_entity_poly.type
_entity_poly.pdbx_seq_one_letter_code
_entity_poly.pdbx_strand_id
1 'polypeptide(L)'
;MTRLTTTLAAMAFVALTPLAALAQSPLSLAGISVYRYETLIDHSGASGAYCCAPYVMGGPDGHFFYIRAVFDVDWTDDLDRISVGSSDILLTLPGDEDGRRAIGRYDWFGIFTPTAGSISERRPRTFPEETAQAYLNAVWYLPRDATTATLTLGEDDAVLEVPVNLAVEPGPVIRPSQTMAFELTGLSRAGDLSAEVRMNSTDVPGSLSPTAGTMLRLDMAATPAFSTETDAQTGENRAFLRTSWISLVGPDGAPLLPLGTQTGPTISPRIEWTYSLSWDDTPRSTEMGLHFIGDGMPGTYRVYFLEDYIGDVTLQ
;
A
#
# COMPACT_ATOMS: atom_id res chain seq x y z
N MET A 1 15.58 35.74 87.66
CA MET A 1 15.61 36.50 86.39
C MET A 1 16.98 36.22 85.77
N THR A 2 17.18 35.59 84.62
CA THR A 2 16.34 35.46 83.42
C THR A 2 16.92 34.26 82.64
N ARG A 3 16.06 33.35 82.15
CA ARG A 3 16.43 32.29 81.19
C ARG A 3 16.57 32.93 79.80
N LEU A 4 17.60 32.58 79.05
CA LEU A 4 17.73 32.88 77.62
C LEU A 4 17.84 31.56 76.84
N THR A 5 16.76 31.24 76.16
CA THR A 5 16.60 30.24 75.10
C THR A 5 16.27 30.98 73.82
N THR A 6 17.00 30.74 72.72
CA THR A 6 16.54 30.99 71.33
C THR A 6 17.57 30.36 70.37
N THR A 7 17.27 29.16 69.86
CA THR A 7 16.78 28.83 68.49
C THR A 7 17.85 28.81 67.40
N LEU A 8 18.29 27.59 67.04
CA LEU A 8 18.91 27.29 65.75
C LEU A 8 17.88 27.49 64.63
N ALA A 9 18.20 28.35 63.66
CA ALA A 9 17.47 28.44 62.40
C ALA A 9 18.03 27.39 61.44
N ALA A 10 17.26 26.33 61.17
CA ALA A 10 17.54 25.38 60.09
C ALA A 10 17.06 26.00 58.77
N MET A 11 17.98 26.29 57.85
CA MET A 11 17.64 26.63 56.47
C MET A 11 17.18 25.36 55.75
N ALA A 12 15.89 25.27 55.45
CA ALA A 12 15.35 24.25 54.55
C ALA A 12 15.68 24.65 53.10
N PHE A 13 16.58 23.91 52.47
CA PHE A 13 16.74 23.91 51.02
C PHE A 13 15.51 23.22 50.42
N VAL A 14 14.58 23.99 49.86
CA VAL A 14 13.52 23.46 49.01
C VAL A 14 14.16 23.16 47.66
N ALA A 15 14.50 21.89 47.43
CA ALA A 15 14.86 21.42 46.10
C ALA A 15 13.62 21.55 45.20
N LEU A 16 13.63 22.55 44.33
CA LEU A 16 12.73 22.62 43.18
C LEU A 16 13.13 21.49 42.23
N THR A 17 12.48 20.33 42.35
CA THR A 17 12.48 19.34 41.28
C THR A 17 11.80 19.98 40.07
N PRO A 18 12.44 20.09 38.90
CA PRO A 18 11.72 20.46 37.69
C PRO A 18 10.61 19.42 37.50
N LEU A 19 9.36 19.89 37.43
CA LEU A 19 8.28 19.09 36.89
C LEU A 19 8.76 18.59 35.53
N ALA A 20 8.90 17.26 35.38
CA ALA A 20 9.01 16.67 34.07
C ALA A 20 7.82 17.19 33.28
N ALA A 21 8.08 17.97 32.23
CA ALA A 21 7.05 18.27 31.25
C ALA A 21 6.51 16.92 30.79
N LEU A 22 5.22 16.67 30.98
CA LEU A 22 4.54 15.55 30.34
C LEU A 22 4.92 15.64 28.86
N ALA A 23 5.64 14.66 28.33
CA ALA A 23 6.13 14.70 26.97
C ALA A 23 4.91 14.70 26.04
N GLN A 24 4.46 15.86 25.61
CA GLN A 24 3.36 15.91 24.64
C GLN A 24 3.86 15.24 23.37
N SER A 25 3.07 14.30 22.84
CA SER A 25 3.35 13.69 21.54
C SER A 25 3.68 14.80 20.52
N PRO A 26 4.75 14.67 19.73
CA PRO A 26 5.08 15.65 18.69
C PRO A 26 4.12 15.61 17.50
N LEU A 27 3.12 14.72 17.53
CA LEU A 27 2.07 14.59 16.53
C LEU A 27 0.80 15.30 16.99
N SER A 28 0.18 16.03 16.06
CA SER A 28 -1.18 16.55 16.21
C SER A 28 -2.03 16.12 15.01
N LEU A 29 -3.31 15.78 15.24
CA LEU A 29 -4.18 15.29 14.16
C LEU A 29 -4.58 16.45 13.24
N ALA A 30 -4.19 16.36 11.97
CA ALA A 30 -4.59 17.29 10.92
C ALA A 30 -5.86 16.83 10.19
N GLY A 31 -6.03 15.52 10.00
CA GLY A 31 -7.21 14.97 9.34
C GLY A 31 -7.35 13.46 9.52
N ILE A 32 -8.59 12.97 9.51
CA ILE A 32 -8.90 11.54 9.61
C ILE A 32 -10.02 11.17 8.64
N SER A 33 -9.90 10.03 8.00
CA SER A 33 -10.92 9.41 7.16
C SER A 33 -11.06 7.95 7.54
N VAL A 34 -12.30 7.51 7.72
CA VAL A 34 -12.63 6.14 8.12
C VAL A 34 -13.51 5.53 7.04
N TYR A 35 -13.12 4.36 6.56
CA TYR A 35 -13.88 3.57 5.60
C TYR A 35 -14.21 2.21 6.24
N ARG A 36 -15.37 1.67 5.90
CA ARG A 36 -15.82 0.37 6.39
C ARG A 36 -16.09 -0.55 5.22
N TYR A 37 -15.58 -1.77 5.31
CA TYR A 37 -15.72 -2.80 4.30
C TYR A 37 -16.22 -4.10 4.95
N GLU A 38 -17.15 -4.78 4.30
CA GLU A 38 -17.60 -6.10 4.77
C GLU A 38 -16.56 -7.19 4.47
N THR A 39 -15.89 -7.05 3.32
CA THR A 39 -14.91 -8.00 2.81
C THR A 39 -13.70 -7.28 2.25
N LEU A 40 -12.54 -7.95 2.27
CA LEU A 40 -11.31 -7.52 1.62
C LEU A 40 -10.82 -8.60 0.67
N ILE A 41 -10.02 -8.22 -0.32
CA ILE A 41 -9.28 -9.18 -1.16
C ILE A 41 -7.83 -9.17 -0.69
N ASP A 42 -7.26 -10.35 -0.44
CA ASP A 42 -5.85 -10.50 -0.11
C ASP A 42 -5.03 -10.68 -1.39
N HIS A 43 -4.12 -9.74 -1.65
CA HIS A 43 -3.19 -9.77 -2.77
C HIS A 43 -1.78 -10.21 -2.38
N SER A 44 -1.61 -10.76 -1.17
CA SER A 44 -0.31 -11.25 -0.68
C SER A 44 0.03 -12.67 -1.12
N GLY A 45 -0.95 -13.42 -1.63
CA GLY A 45 -0.74 -14.77 -2.16
C GLY A 45 0.13 -14.79 -3.41
N ALA A 46 0.83 -15.88 -3.68
CA ALA A 46 1.47 -16.11 -4.99
C ALA A 46 0.47 -16.57 -6.07
N SER A 47 -0.84 -16.45 -5.81
CA SER A 47 -1.88 -16.87 -6.73
C SER A 47 -2.02 -15.86 -7.85
N GLY A 48 -1.34 -16.08 -8.98
CA GLY A 48 -1.49 -15.31 -10.22
C GLY A 48 -2.87 -15.40 -10.90
N ALA A 49 -3.94 -15.60 -10.11
CA ALA A 49 -5.32 -15.77 -10.56
C ALA A 49 -6.29 -14.85 -9.80
N TYR A 50 -5.85 -13.65 -9.40
CA TYR A 50 -6.69 -12.64 -8.74
C TYR A 50 -7.98 -12.34 -9.51
N CYS A 51 -7.93 -12.37 -10.83
CA CYS A 51 -9.09 -12.22 -11.73
C CYS A 51 -10.22 -13.21 -11.47
N CYS A 52 -9.85 -14.42 -11.07
CA CYS A 52 -10.62 -15.61 -11.40
C CYS A 52 -10.92 -16.45 -10.17
N ALA A 53 -10.10 -16.32 -9.13
CA ALA A 53 -10.32 -16.90 -7.81
C ALA A 53 -9.67 -16.02 -6.73
N PRO A 54 -10.16 -14.79 -6.48
CA PRO A 54 -9.61 -13.93 -5.44
C PRO A 54 -9.81 -14.55 -4.05
N TYR A 55 -8.80 -14.45 -3.19
CA TYR A 55 -8.94 -14.83 -1.79
C TYR A 55 -9.64 -13.69 -1.03
N VAL A 56 -10.95 -13.85 -0.83
CA VAL A 56 -11.79 -12.87 -0.15
C VAL A 56 -11.81 -13.16 1.35
N MET A 57 -11.32 -12.20 2.14
CA MET A 57 -11.41 -12.21 3.59
C MET A 57 -12.71 -11.53 4.04
N GLY A 58 -13.35 -12.09 5.05
CA GLY A 58 -14.56 -11.55 5.66
C GLY A 58 -15.31 -12.63 6.42
N GLY A 59 -16.33 -12.21 7.18
CA GLY A 59 -17.10 -13.14 7.99
C GLY A 59 -18.30 -12.48 8.69
N PRO A 60 -19.19 -13.28 9.28
CA PRO A 60 -20.36 -12.77 9.99
C PRO A 60 -20.00 -11.97 11.25
N ASP A 61 -18.81 -12.17 11.81
CA ASP A 61 -18.49 -11.67 13.16
C ASP A 61 -17.99 -10.22 13.19
N GLY A 62 -17.54 -9.66 12.06
CA GLY A 62 -16.90 -8.36 12.04
C GLY A 62 -16.70 -7.79 10.64
N HIS A 63 -16.41 -6.49 10.60
CA HIS A 63 -16.11 -5.73 9.39
C HIS A 63 -14.68 -5.18 9.46
N PHE A 64 -14.15 -4.80 8.31
CA PHE A 64 -12.86 -4.15 8.19
C PHE A 64 -13.02 -2.63 8.23
N PHE A 65 -12.20 -1.98 9.05
CA PHE A 65 -12.16 -0.53 9.17
C PHE A 65 -10.80 -0.04 8.69
N TYR A 66 -10.80 0.69 7.58
CA TYR A 66 -9.62 1.35 7.05
C TYR A 66 -9.57 2.79 7.54
N ILE A 67 -8.56 3.11 8.34
CA ILE A 67 -8.35 4.45 8.88
C ILE A 67 -7.16 5.07 8.16
N ARG A 68 -7.39 6.24 7.57
CA ARG A 68 -6.37 7.14 7.03
C ARG A 68 -6.29 8.34 7.94
N ALA A 69 -5.14 8.56 8.55
CA ALA A 69 -4.91 9.74 9.38
C ALA A 69 -3.68 10.51 8.89
N VAL A 70 -3.78 11.83 8.92
CA VAL A 70 -2.72 12.78 8.61
C VAL A 70 -2.41 13.53 9.90
N PHE A 71 -1.14 13.62 10.23
CA PHE A 71 -0.65 14.31 11.41
C PHE A 71 0.30 15.42 11.01
N ASP A 72 0.09 16.60 11.61
CA ASP A 72 1.13 17.62 11.62
C ASP A 72 2.16 17.24 12.68
N VAL A 73 3.43 17.48 12.36
CA VAL A 73 4.56 17.15 13.22
C VAL A 73 5.21 18.45 13.70
N ASP A 74 5.35 18.59 15.02
CA ASP A 74 6.02 19.72 15.64
C ASP A 74 7.54 19.60 15.51
N TRP A 75 8.03 19.74 14.27
CA TRP A 75 9.46 19.70 13.96
C TRP A 75 10.22 20.79 14.73
N THR A 76 11.35 20.40 15.33
CA THR A 76 12.25 21.30 16.06
C THR A 76 13.69 21.05 15.65
N ASP A 77 14.63 21.86 16.11
CA ASP A 77 16.06 21.63 15.89
C ASP A 77 16.57 20.31 16.46
N ASP A 78 15.92 19.82 17.52
CA ASP A 78 16.26 18.58 18.21
C ASP A 78 15.45 17.37 17.72
N LEU A 79 14.30 17.58 17.06
CA LEU A 79 13.47 16.51 16.49
C LEU A 79 13.76 16.35 15.00
N ASP A 80 14.59 15.37 14.62
CA ASP A 80 14.95 15.12 13.23
C ASP A 80 14.10 14.03 12.54
N ARG A 81 13.49 13.13 13.34
CA ARG A 81 12.70 12.00 12.87
C ARG A 81 11.62 11.63 13.87
N ILE A 82 10.46 11.22 13.35
CA ILE A 82 9.44 10.50 14.11
C ILE A 82 9.38 9.05 13.64
N SER A 83 9.13 8.13 14.57
CA SER A 83 8.98 6.71 14.27
C SER A 83 8.08 6.08 15.33
N VAL A 84 6.87 5.65 14.93
CA VAL A 84 5.93 4.90 15.77
C VAL A 84 5.79 3.51 15.18
N GLY A 85 6.20 2.50 15.94
CA GLY A 85 6.15 1.10 15.53
C GLY A 85 4.70 0.62 15.41
N SER A 86 4.45 -0.37 14.56
CA SER A 86 3.10 -0.93 14.41
C SER A 86 2.58 -1.61 15.68
N SER A 87 3.48 -1.99 16.60
CA SER A 87 3.13 -2.49 17.94
C SER A 87 2.48 -1.44 18.84
N ASP A 88 2.78 -0.17 18.59
CA ASP A 88 2.48 1.00 19.44
C ASP A 88 1.34 1.82 18.82
N ILE A 89 0.66 1.23 17.82
CA ILE A 89 -0.49 1.79 17.11
C ILE A 89 -1.67 0.87 17.41
N LEU A 90 -2.49 1.28 18.36
CA LEU A 90 -3.60 0.49 18.88
C LEU A 90 -4.93 1.18 18.62
N LEU A 91 -5.96 0.40 18.37
CA LEU A 91 -7.34 0.86 18.29
C LEU A 91 -8.14 0.18 19.39
N THR A 92 -8.57 0.96 20.37
CA THR A 92 -9.25 0.47 21.59
C THR A 92 -10.74 0.76 21.49
N LEU A 93 -11.57 -0.28 21.59
CA LEU A 93 -13.03 -0.14 21.66
C LEU A 93 -13.46 0.20 23.09
N PRO A 94 -14.64 0.82 23.28
CA PRO A 94 -15.20 0.98 24.62
C PRO A 94 -15.35 -0.36 25.34
N GLY A 95 -14.68 -0.52 26.48
CA GLY A 95 -14.72 -1.74 27.30
C GLY A 95 -13.67 -2.80 26.94
N ASP A 96 -12.85 -2.58 25.91
CA ASP A 96 -11.65 -3.39 25.67
C ASP A 96 -10.54 -2.96 26.65
N GLU A 97 -9.94 -3.90 27.38
CA GLU A 97 -8.76 -3.64 28.22
C GLU A 97 -7.48 -3.55 27.38
N ASP A 98 -7.38 -4.41 26.36
CA ASP A 98 -6.25 -4.49 25.45
C ASP A 98 -6.64 -3.87 24.09
N GLY A 99 -5.94 -2.80 23.70
CA GLY A 99 -6.11 -2.19 22.38
C GLY A 99 -5.77 -3.15 21.25
N ARG A 100 -6.45 -3.02 20.12
CA ARG A 100 -6.30 -3.93 18.97
C ARG A 100 -5.26 -3.41 17.99
N ARG A 101 -4.38 -4.30 17.52
CA ARG A 101 -3.42 -3.98 16.46
C ARG A 101 -4.08 -4.01 15.08
N ALA A 102 -3.54 -3.20 14.18
CA ALA A 102 -3.92 -3.28 12.78
C ALA A 102 -3.54 -4.66 12.21
N ILE A 103 -4.42 -5.20 11.37
CA ILE A 103 -4.21 -6.49 10.69
C ILE A 103 -3.56 -6.31 9.31
N GLY A 104 -3.46 -5.08 8.84
CA GLY A 104 -2.91 -4.78 7.53
C GLY A 104 -2.97 -3.30 7.19
N ARG A 105 -2.71 -3.00 5.92
CA ARG A 105 -2.81 -1.66 5.34
C ARG A 105 -3.17 -1.76 3.88
N TYR A 106 -3.71 -0.67 3.34
CA TYR A 106 -3.70 -0.46 1.90
C TYR A 106 -2.40 0.21 1.51
N ASP A 107 -1.75 -0.33 0.48
CA ASP A 107 -0.77 0.44 -0.23
C ASP A 107 -1.46 1.47 -1.16
N TRP A 108 -0.65 2.22 -1.87
CA TRP A 108 -1.11 3.25 -2.76
C TRP A 108 -1.91 2.74 -3.97
N PHE A 109 -1.80 1.45 -4.32
CA PHE A 109 -2.56 0.84 -5.41
C PHE A 109 -3.98 0.51 -5.00
N GLY A 110 -4.34 0.74 -3.74
CA GLY A 110 -5.53 0.12 -3.17
C GLY A 110 -5.35 -1.39 -3.01
N ILE A 111 -4.11 -1.89 -2.98
CA ILE A 111 -3.82 -3.29 -2.72
C ILE A 111 -3.72 -3.48 -1.20
N PHE A 112 -4.53 -4.39 -0.67
CA PHE A 112 -4.45 -4.76 0.73
C PHE A 112 -3.22 -5.64 0.96
N THR A 113 -2.41 -5.26 1.95
CA THR A 113 -1.29 -6.07 2.44
C THR A 113 -1.53 -6.43 3.91
N PRO A 114 -1.42 -7.71 4.30
CA PRO A 114 -1.58 -8.16 5.69
C PRO A 114 -0.33 -7.85 6.54
N THR A 115 0.20 -6.63 6.42
CA THR A 115 1.28 -6.11 7.25
C THR A 115 0.81 -4.83 7.92
N ALA A 116 0.97 -4.76 9.25
CA ALA A 116 0.54 -3.60 10.01
C ALA A 116 1.35 -2.36 9.60
N GLY A 117 0.66 -1.22 9.45
CA GLY A 117 1.30 0.06 9.15
C GLY A 117 2.11 0.59 10.33
N SER A 118 3.15 1.37 10.03
CA SER A 118 3.92 2.16 10.98
C SER A 118 3.94 3.62 10.54
N ILE A 119 4.19 4.53 11.46
CA ILE A 119 4.45 5.95 11.13
C ILE A 119 5.97 6.14 11.15
N SER A 120 6.56 6.64 10.08
CA SER A 120 7.98 7.01 10.05
C SER A 120 8.16 8.16 9.09
N GLU A 121 8.53 9.32 9.61
CA GLU A 121 8.74 10.53 8.81
C GLU A 121 10.01 11.24 9.27
N ARG A 122 10.65 11.99 8.36
CA ARG A 122 11.86 12.74 8.65
C ARG A 122 11.64 14.23 8.43
N ARG A 123 12.28 15.05 9.27
CA ARG A 123 12.34 16.50 9.06
C ARG A 123 12.89 16.82 7.66
N PRO A 124 12.21 17.67 6.88
CA PRO A 124 12.73 18.15 5.60
C PRO A 124 14.09 18.82 5.75
N ARG A 125 14.92 18.76 4.69
CA ARG A 125 16.22 19.46 4.67
C ARG A 125 16.08 20.99 4.66
N THR A 126 14.95 21.45 4.16
CA THR A 126 14.49 22.83 3.96
C THR A 126 13.62 23.30 5.13
N PHE A 127 13.74 22.69 6.31
CA PHE A 127 13.08 23.19 7.51
C PHE A 127 13.80 24.47 8.00
N PRO A 128 13.06 25.53 8.40
CA PRO A 128 11.61 25.59 8.65
C PRO A 128 10.76 26.06 7.46
N GLU A 129 11.34 26.28 6.28
CA GLU A 129 10.59 26.72 5.09
C GLU A 129 9.56 25.67 4.63
N GLU A 130 9.84 24.39 4.85
CA GLU A 130 8.93 23.27 4.59
C GLU A 130 8.73 22.40 5.84
N THR A 131 7.52 21.87 6.00
CA THR A 131 7.17 20.92 7.08
C THR A 131 6.62 19.64 6.45
N ALA A 132 7.09 18.49 6.93
CA ALA A 132 6.56 17.19 6.51
C ALA A 132 5.41 16.76 7.43
N GLN A 133 4.38 16.14 6.86
CA GLN A 133 3.29 15.51 7.59
C GLN A 133 3.56 14.01 7.77
N ALA A 134 3.04 13.45 8.85
CA ALA A 134 3.06 12.02 9.07
C ALA A 134 1.75 11.37 8.63
N TYR A 135 1.82 10.15 8.10
CA TYR A 135 0.66 9.44 7.61
C TYR A 135 0.49 8.08 8.28
N LEU A 136 -0.75 7.74 8.62
CA LEU A 136 -1.15 6.40 9.01
C LEU A 136 -2.19 5.88 8.00
N ASN A 137 -1.90 4.74 7.39
CA ASN A 137 -2.85 3.98 6.60
C ASN A 137 -2.89 2.56 7.19
N ALA A 138 -3.96 2.22 7.88
CA ALA A 138 -4.04 0.96 8.61
C ALA A 138 -5.47 0.40 8.62
N VAL A 139 -5.57 -0.93 8.65
CA VAL A 139 -6.83 -1.67 8.60
C VAL A 139 -6.97 -2.52 9.85
N TRP A 140 -8.13 -2.42 10.49
CA TRP A 140 -8.52 -3.25 11.63
C TRP A 140 -9.72 -4.13 11.28
N TYR A 141 -9.81 -5.29 11.91
CA TYR A 141 -11.01 -6.12 11.90
C TYR A 141 -11.72 -6.00 13.25
N LEU A 142 -12.94 -5.46 13.24
CA LEU A 142 -13.69 -5.10 14.45
C LEU A 142 -15.11 -5.68 14.39
N PRO A 143 -15.77 -5.84 15.55
CA PRO A 143 -17.18 -6.22 15.61
C PRO A 143 -18.07 -5.32 14.74
N ARG A 144 -19.15 -5.88 14.19
CA ARG A 144 -20.05 -5.16 13.25
C ARG A 144 -20.77 -3.97 13.87
N ASP A 145 -20.96 -3.98 15.17
CA ASP A 145 -21.64 -2.96 15.96
C ASP A 145 -20.68 -1.92 16.55
N ALA A 146 -19.37 -2.03 16.28
CA ALA A 146 -18.40 -1.02 16.67
C ALA A 146 -18.73 0.32 15.99
N THR A 147 -19.02 1.33 16.82
CA THR A 147 -19.39 2.69 16.37
C THR A 147 -18.40 3.76 16.82
N THR A 148 -17.57 3.47 17.81
CA THR A 148 -16.51 4.35 18.29
C THR A 148 -15.29 3.55 18.70
N ALA A 149 -14.13 4.20 18.65
CA ALA A 149 -12.87 3.69 19.18
C ALA A 149 -11.94 4.86 19.56
N THR A 150 -10.86 4.55 20.27
CA THR A 150 -9.73 5.46 20.47
C THR A 150 -8.51 4.90 19.75
N LEU A 151 -7.94 5.67 18.84
CA LEU A 151 -6.65 5.39 18.23
C LEU A 151 -5.55 5.93 19.15
N THR A 152 -4.69 5.04 19.64
CA THR A 152 -3.56 5.36 20.50
C THR A 152 -2.26 5.18 19.71
N LEU A 153 -1.40 6.20 19.73
CA LEU A 153 -0.09 6.21 19.07
C LEU A 153 1.01 6.47 20.10
N GLY A 154 2.02 5.61 20.13
CA GLY A 154 3.18 5.73 21.02
C GLY A 154 3.06 4.92 22.31
N GLU A 155 4.09 5.00 23.13
CA GLU A 155 4.18 4.33 24.44
C GLU A 155 4.44 5.37 25.55
N ASP A 156 4.15 4.96 26.80
CA ASP A 156 4.48 5.68 28.03
C ASP A 156 4.05 7.15 28.08
N ASP A 157 5.02 8.06 28.11
CA ASP A 157 4.85 9.48 28.36
C ASP A 157 4.56 10.30 27.10
N ALA A 158 4.73 9.73 25.91
CA ALA A 158 4.58 10.40 24.61
C ALA A 158 3.40 9.84 23.78
N VAL A 159 2.25 9.64 24.44
CA VAL A 159 1.06 9.06 23.82
C VAL A 159 0.15 10.12 23.19
N LEU A 160 -0.28 9.89 21.95
CA LEU A 160 -1.39 10.61 21.32
C LEU A 160 -2.64 9.72 21.30
N GLU A 161 -3.73 10.22 21.85
CA GLU A 161 -5.05 9.57 21.78
C GLU A 161 -5.99 10.35 20.86
N VAL A 162 -6.55 9.67 19.87
CA VAL A 162 -7.47 10.25 18.89
C VAL A 162 -8.81 9.50 18.94
N PRO A 163 -9.93 10.17 19.27
CA PRO A 163 -11.24 9.54 19.15
C PRO A 163 -11.56 9.29 17.66
N VAL A 164 -11.99 8.07 17.35
CA VAL A 164 -12.36 7.63 15.99
C VAL A 164 -13.85 7.31 15.95
N ASN A 165 -14.55 7.95 15.02
CA ASN A 165 -15.93 7.61 14.71
C ASN A 165 -15.96 6.43 13.72
N LEU A 166 -16.50 5.29 14.15
CA LEU A 166 -16.68 4.08 13.35
C LEU A 166 -18.12 3.92 12.83
N ALA A 167 -19.02 4.85 13.14
CA ALA A 167 -20.40 4.89 12.63
C ALA A 167 -20.43 5.35 11.16
N VAL A 168 -19.79 4.56 10.30
CA VAL A 168 -19.73 4.71 8.85
C VAL A 168 -20.42 3.52 8.19
N GLU A 169 -21.13 3.79 7.10
CA GLU A 169 -21.79 2.75 6.32
C GLU A 169 -20.76 1.89 5.58
N PRO A 170 -20.97 0.57 5.49
CA PRO A 170 -20.13 -0.28 4.65
C PRO A 170 -20.19 0.18 3.18
N GLY A 171 -19.02 0.38 2.58
CA GLY A 171 -18.86 0.77 1.18
C GLY A 171 -18.12 -0.29 0.36
N PRO A 172 -18.03 -0.09 -0.97
CA PRO A 172 -17.18 -0.91 -1.81
C PRO A 172 -15.70 -0.67 -1.48
N VAL A 173 -14.89 -1.73 -1.59
CA VAL A 173 -13.43 -1.64 -1.49
C VAL A 173 -12.88 -0.76 -2.62
N ILE A 174 -11.77 -0.06 -2.35
CA ILE A 174 -11.00 0.67 -3.36
C ILE A 174 -10.60 -0.30 -4.47
N ARG A 175 -10.94 0.04 -5.70
CA ARG A 175 -10.67 -0.81 -6.87
C ARG A 175 -9.28 -0.51 -7.42
N PRO A 176 -8.37 -1.48 -7.53
CA PRO A 176 -7.04 -1.24 -8.10
C PRO A 176 -7.07 -0.62 -9.50
N SER A 177 -8.07 -0.96 -10.32
CA SER A 177 -8.28 -0.36 -11.65
C SER A 177 -8.49 1.16 -11.64
N GLN A 178 -8.75 1.78 -10.49
CA GLN A 178 -8.83 3.24 -10.38
C GLN A 178 -7.45 3.92 -10.41
N THR A 179 -6.37 3.17 -10.23
CA THR A 179 -4.99 3.70 -10.19
C THR A 179 -4.34 3.82 -11.55
N MET A 180 -4.90 3.14 -12.57
CA MET A 180 -4.35 3.06 -13.92
C MET A 180 -5.48 3.08 -14.95
N ALA A 181 -5.31 3.89 -15.99
CA ALA A 181 -6.09 3.77 -17.21
C ALA A 181 -5.41 2.79 -18.16
N PHE A 182 -6.18 1.85 -18.72
CA PHE A 182 -5.67 0.85 -19.66
C PHE A 182 -6.30 1.02 -21.03
N GLU A 183 -5.48 0.91 -22.07
CA GLU A 183 -5.92 0.85 -23.47
C GLU A 183 -5.46 -0.48 -24.05
N LEU A 184 -6.41 -1.35 -24.43
CA LEU A 184 -6.10 -2.63 -25.06
C LEU A 184 -5.96 -2.42 -26.57
N THR A 185 -4.75 -2.59 -27.10
CA THR A 185 -4.44 -2.23 -28.50
C THR A 185 -4.41 -3.44 -29.43
N GLY A 186 -4.18 -4.66 -28.92
CA GLY A 186 -4.27 -5.86 -29.75
C GLY A 186 -4.05 -7.18 -29.02
N LEU A 187 -4.47 -8.26 -29.66
CA LEU A 187 -4.16 -9.64 -29.25
C LEU A 187 -3.76 -10.42 -30.50
N SER A 188 -2.60 -11.08 -30.45
CA SER A 188 -2.06 -11.83 -31.58
C SER A 188 -1.46 -13.16 -31.13
N ARG A 189 -1.31 -14.10 -32.08
CA ARG A 189 -0.53 -15.33 -31.85
C ARG A 189 0.95 -14.98 -31.99
N ALA A 190 1.73 -15.35 -30.98
CA ALA A 190 3.18 -15.31 -31.02
C ALA A 190 3.70 -16.71 -31.38
N GLY A 191 4.68 -16.77 -32.28
CA GLY A 191 5.39 -18.01 -32.58
C GLY A 191 6.53 -18.21 -31.58
N ASP A 192 7.76 -18.23 -32.09
CA ASP A 192 8.97 -18.30 -31.28
C ASP A 192 9.37 -16.91 -30.78
N LEU A 193 9.68 -16.81 -29.49
CA LEU A 193 10.33 -15.63 -28.92
C LEU A 193 11.83 -15.88 -28.83
N SER A 194 12.61 -15.08 -29.55
CA SER A 194 14.06 -15.06 -29.36
C SER A 194 14.40 -14.59 -27.94
N ALA A 195 15.34 -15.25 -27.29
CA ALA A 195 15.75 -14.96 -25.94
C ALA A 195 17.27 -15.08 -25.80
N GLU A 196 17.86 -14.41 -24.84
CA GLU A 196 19.25 -14.48 -24.46
C GLU A 196 19.32 -14.71 -22.96
N VAL A 197 20.21 -15.63 -22.58
CA VAL A 197 20.51 -15.93 -21.19
C VAL A 197 21.99 -15.64 -20.96
N ARG A 198 22.27 -14.76 -20.00
CA ARG A 198 23.64 -14.46 -19.60
C ARG A 198 24.17 -15.57 -18.68
N MET A 199 25.13 -16.34 -19.17
CA MET A 199 25.82 -17.39 -18.43
C MET A 199 27.31 -17.05 -18.32
N ASN A 200 27.82 -16.85 -17.10
CA ASN A 200 29.24 -16.52 -16.86
C ASN A 200 29.75 -15.35 -17.73
N SER A 201 28.98 -14.27 -17.84
CA SER A 201 29.28 -13.12 -18.71
C SER A 201 29.34 -13.40 -20.21
N THR A 202 28.79 -14.53 -20.66
CA THR A 202 28.51 -14.82 -22.07
C THR A 202 27.02 -14.77 -22.31
N ASP A 203 26.59 -14.03 -23.32
CA ASP A 203 25.19 -14.04 -23.76
C ASP A 203 24.98 -15.24 -24.68
N VAL A 204 24.12 -16.16 -24.24
CA VAL A 204 23.78 -17.38 -24.96
C VAL A 204 22.42 -17.18 -25.64
N PRO A 205 22.34 -17.21 -26.98
CA PRO A 205 21.06 -17.12 -27.66
C PRO A 205 20.24 -18.39 -27.41
N GLY A 206 18.93 -18.21 -27.30
CA GLY A 206 17.93 -19.24 -27.12
C GLY A 206 16.59 -18.79 -27.70
N SER A 207 15.58 -19.64 -27.56
CA SER A 207 14.21 -19.31 -27.92
C SER A 207 13.23 -19.92 -26.94
N LEU A 208 12.11 -19.23 -26.76
CA LEU A 208 10.95 -19.76 -26.08
C LEU A 208 9.89 -20.10 -27.14
N SER A 209 9.56 -21.38 -27.22
CA SER A 209 8.57 -21.93 -28.15
C SER A 209 7.55 -22.75 -27.36
N PRO A 210 6.25 -22.63 -27.65
CA PRO A 210 5.24 -23.41 -26.95
C PRO A 210 5.37 -24.89 -27.33
N THR A 211 5.56 -25.76 -26.34
CA THR A 211 5.50 -27.22 -26.53
C THR A 211 4.08 -27.78 -26.37
N ALA A 212 3.19 -26.98 -25.77
CA ALA A 212 1.76 -27.23 -25.65
C ALA A 212 1.02 -25.89 -25.70
N GLY A 213 -0.18 -25.89 -26.29
CA GLY A 213 -0.99 -24.69 -26.48
C GLY A 213 -0.42 -23.74 -27.55
N THR A 214 -0.91 -22.51 -27.51
CA THR A 214 -0.56 -21.40 -28.38
C THR A 214 -0.07 -20.25 -27.52
N MET A 215 1.07 -19.67 -27.89
CA MET A 215 1.53 -18.44 -27.27
C MET A 215 0.76 -17.25 -27.84
N LEU A 216 0.23 -16.42 -26.95
CA LEU A 216 -0.46 -15.18 -27.32
C LEU A 216 0.32 -13.98 -26.82
N ARG A 217 0.25 -12.89 -27.56
CA ARG A 217 0.78 -11.58 -27.20
C ARG A 217 -0.37 -10.58 -27.08
N LEU A 218 -0.59 -10.08 -25.88
CA LEU A 218 -1.45 -8.94 -25.57
C LEU A 218 -0.63 -7.66 -25.68
N ASP A 219 -1.03 -6.76 -26.57
CA ASP A 219 -0.50 -5.41 -26.65
C ASP A 219 -1.47 -4.45 -25.96
N MET A 220 -0.94 -3.61 -25.07
CA MET A 220 -1.73 -2.64 -24.31
C MET A 220 -0.88 -1.44 -23.87
N ALA A 221 -1.53 -0.32 -23.65
CA ALA A 221 -0.95 0.85 -22.98
C ALA A 221 -1.51 1.00 -21.57
N ALA A 222 -0.68 1.45 -20.64
CA ALA A 222 -1.09 1.80 -19.28
C ALA A 222 -0.66 3.23 -18.94
N THR A 223 -1.58 4.01 -18.39
CA THR A 223 -1.36 5.40 -17.97
C THR A 223 -1.72 5.55 -16.49
N PRO A 224 -0.79 5.99 -15.62
CA PRO A 224 -1.11 6.26 -14.23
C PRO A 224 -2.21 7.33 -14.09
N ALA A 225 -3.15 7.13 -13.17
CA ALA A 225 -4.16 8.13 -12.85
C ALA A 225 -3.63 9.20 -11.88
N PHE A 226 -2.71 8.83 -10.98
CA PHE A 226 -2.10 9.70 -9.99
C PHE A 226 -0.73 9.16 -9.55
N SER A 227 0.08 10.00 -8.87
CA SER A 227 1.34 9.57 -8.25
C SER A 227 1.06 8.71 -7.06
N THR A 228 1.89 7.71 -6.88
CA THR A 228 1.63 6.67 -5.91
C THR A 228 2.85 6.27 -5.09
N GLU A 229 3.99 6.91 -5.31
CA GLU A 229 5.11 6.87 -4.38
C GLU A 229 4.84 7.81 -3.20
N THR A 230 4.91 7.29 -1.97
CA THR A 230 4.61 8.05 -0.75
C THR A 230 5.73 9.01 -0.35
N ASP A 231 6.96 8.71 -0.78
CA ASP A 231 8.17 9.45 -0.39
C ASP A 231 8.70 10.30 -1.55
N ALA A 232 7.90 10.43 -2.63
CA ALA A 232 8.20 11.31 -3.74
C ALA A 232 8.29 12.76 -3.23
N GLN A 233 9.40 13.44 -3.56
CA GLN A 233 9.49 14.87 -3.30
C GLN A 233 8.36 15.60 -4.04
N THR A 234 7.96 16.76 -3.55
CA THR A 234 6.99 17.62 -4.24
C THR A 234 7.40 17.83 -5.70
N GLY A 235 6.60 17.33 -6.64
CA GLY A 235 6.87 17.38 -8.09
C GLY A 235 7.51 16.13 -8.69
N GLU A 236 7.91 15.14 -7.91
CA GLU A 236 8.46 13.86 -8.40
C GLU A 236 7.36 12.79 -8.51
N ASN A 237 6.47 12.91 -9.49
CA ASN A 237 5.39 11.92 -9.59
C ASN A 237 5.90 10.57 -10.11
N ARG A 238 5.51 9.49 -9.43
CA ARG A 238 5.90 8.13 -9.79
C ARG A 238 4.77 7.14 -9.57
N ALA A 239 4.70 6.14 -10.44
CA ALA A 239 3.84 4.98 -10.32
C ALA A 239 4.56 3.73 -10.79
N PHE A 240 4.25 2.61 -10.17
CA PHE A 240 4.73 1.29 -10.54
C PHE A 240 3.62 0.44 -11.17
N LEU A 241 3.96 -0.51 -12.03
CA LEU A 241 2.99 -1.48 -12.57
C LEU A 241 3.67 -2.83 -12.71
N ARG A 242 3.11 -3.87 -12.08
CA ARG A 242 3.64 -5.23 -12.19
C ARG A 242 2.91 -6.04 -13.26
N THR A 243 3.68 -6.72 -14.09
CA THR A 243 3.13 -7.58 -15.15
C THR A 243 2.37 -8.77 -14.61
N SER A 244 2.74 -9.27 -13.44
CA SER A 244 2.06 -10.38 -12.75
C SER A 244 0.66 -10.02 -12.24
N TRP A 245 0.27 -8.74 -12.29
CA TRP A 245 -1.09 -8.31 -11.94
C TRP A 245 -2.05 -8.35 -13.11
N ILE A 246 -1.57 -8.55 -14.34
CA ILE A 246 -2.45 -8.65 -15.51
C ILE A 246 -2.78 -10.11 -15.76
N SER A 247 -4.07 -10.40 -15.87
CA SER A 247 -4.58 -11.73 -16.24
C SER A 247 -5.34 -11.67 -17.55
N LEU A 248 -5.20 -12.73 -18.35
CA LEU A 248 -5.92 -12.90 -19.61
C LEU A 248 -6.79 -14.15 -19.51
N VAL A 249 -8.08 -14.02 -19.81
CA VAL A 249 -9.05 -15.12 -19.74
C VAL A 249 -9.58 -15.40 -21.14
N GLY A 250 -9.50 -16.66 -21.55
CA GLY A 250 -9.92 -17.13 -22.87
C GLY A 250 -11.43 -17.07 -23.10
N PRO A 251 -11.88 -17.23 -24.36
CA PRO A 251 -13.30 -17.28 -24.73
C PRO A 251 -14.06 -18.45 -24.08
N ASP A 252 -13.35 -19.53 -23.75
CA ASP A 252 -13.84 -20.69 -23.01
C ASP A 252 -13.97 -20.44 -21.49
N GLY A 253 -13.51 -19.29 -21.02
CA GLY A 253 -13.52 -18.91 -19.60
C GLY A 253 -12.31 -19.38 -18.81
N ALA A 254 -11.32 -20.04 -19.43
CA ALA A 254 -10.12 -20.48 -18.74
C ALA A 254 -9.08 -19.33 -18.62
N PRO A 255 -8.46 -19.09 -17.45
CA PRO A 255 -7.34 -18.16 -17.35
C PRO A 255 -6.12 -18.74 -18.05
N LEU A 256 -5.42 -17.89 -18.80
CA LEU A 256 -4.16 -18.25 -19.46
C LEU A 256 -3.00 -18.05 -18.50
N LEU A 257 -1.94 -18.84 -18.66
CA LEU A 257 -0.75 -18.74 -17.83
C LEU A 257 0.15 -17.59 -18.36
N PRO A 258 0.58 -16.66 -17.50
CA PRO A 258 1.48 -15.59 -17.91
C PRO A 258 2.87 -16.13 -18.19
N LEU A 259 3.42 -15.79 -19.36
CA LEU A 259 4.85 -15.96 -19.68
C LEU A 259 5.65 -14.68 -19.37
N GLY A 260 4.96 -13.54 -19.22
CA GLY A 260 5.53 -12.27 -18.82
C GLY A 260 5.79 -11.30 -19.96
N THR A 261 6.59 -10.27 -19.69
CA THR A 261 6.96 -9.24 -20.68
C THR A 261 8.37 -9.46 -21.21
N GLN A 262 8.57 -9.10 -22.47
CA GLN A 262 9.88 -9.04 -23.11
C GLN A 262 10.22 -7.57 -23.40
N THR A 263 11.18 -7.00 -22.67
CA THR A 263 11.54 -5.57 -22.72
C THR A 263 12.60 -5.22 -23.78
N GLY A 264 13.06 -6.20 -24.53
CA GLY A 264 14.01 -6.04 -25.63
C GLY A 264 13.97 -7.24 -26.55
N PRO A 265 14.46 -7.13 -27.80
CA PRO A 265 14.25 -8.13 -28.85
C PRO A 265 14.85 -9.51 -28.53
N THR A 266 15.78 -9.56 -27.58
CA THR A 266 16.46 -10.78 -27.15
C THR A 266 16.35 -11.01 -25.64
N ILE A 267 15.61 -10.19 -24.88
CA ILE A 267 15.55 -10.40 -23.43
C ILE A 267 14.58 -11.55 -23.13
N SER A 268 15.04 -12.56 -22.38
CA SER A 268 14.16 -13.64 -21.92
C SER A 268 12.92 -13.05 -21.19
N PRO A 269 11.68 -13.49 -21.52
CA PRO A 269 10.48 -12.97 -20.89
C PRO A 269 10.53 -13.10 -19.36
N ARG A 270 10.02 -12.08 -18.66
CA ARG A 270 9.97 -12.04 -17.20
C ARG A 270 8.53 -11.95 -16.73
N ILE A 271 8.08 -12.97 -16.00
CA ILE A 271 6.74 -13.01 -15.38
C ILE A 271 6.61 -11.85 -14.39
N GLU A 272 7.63 -11.65 -13.56
CA GLU A 272 7.71 -10.53 -12.64
C GLU A 272 8.61 -9.44 -13.21
N TRP A 273 7.97 -8.46 -13.81
CA TRP A 273 8.59 -7.20 -14.19
C TRP A 273 7.78 -6.05 -13.62
N THR A 274 8.47 -5.03 -13.13
CA THR A 274 7.84 -3.80 -12.65
C THR A 274 8.22 -2.65 -13.57
N TYR A 275 7.23 -2.07 -14.24
CA TYR A 275 7.38 -0.80 -14.92
C TYR A 275 7.40 0.31 -13.87
N SER A 276 8.42 1.17 -13.90
CA SER A 276 8.51 2.39 -13.11
C SER A 276 8.22 3.56 -14.03
N LEU A 277 7.14 4.28 -13.75
CA LEU A 277 6.58 5.36 -14.55
C LEU A 277 6.78 6.65 -13.77
N SER A 278 7.58 7.58 -14.29
CA SER A 278 7.82 8.88 -13.65
C SER A 278 7.40 10.02 -14.57
N TRP A 279 6.85 11.09 -14.00
CA TRP A 279 6.46 12.29 -14.74
C TRP A 279 6.55 13.55 -13.88
N ASP A 280 6.70 14.69 -14.54
CA ASP A 280 6.73 16.00 -13.89
C ASP A 280 5.30 16.54 -13.76
N ASP A 281 4.65 16.84 -14.89
CA ASP A 281 3.31 17.45 -14.92
C ASP A 281 2.19 16.44 -15.24
N THR A 282 2.32 15.72 -16.36
CA THR A 282 1.29 14.80 -16.85
C THR A 282 1.80 13.36 -16.98
N PRO A 283 1.01 12.37 -16.51
CA PRO A 283 1.40 10.97 -16.60
C PRO A 283 1.51 10.54 -18.06
N ARG A 284 2.57 9.78 -18.37
CA ARG A 284 2.79 9.22 -19.70
C ARG A 284 2.28 7.79 -19.77
N SER A 285 1.69 7.44 -20.91
CA SER A 285 1.35 6.06 -21.24
C SER A 285 2.62 5.25 -21.48
N THR A 286 2.63 4.00 -21.01
CA THR A 286 3.67 3.02 -21.36
C THR A 286 3.05 1.87 -22.13
N GLU A 287 3.59 1.62 -23.32
CA GLU A 287 3.25 0.48 -24.16
C GLU A 287 3.88 -0.79 -23.60
N MET A 288 3.11 -1.88 -23.60
CA MET A 288 3.51 -3.16 -23.04
C MET A 288 3.05 -4.29 -23.96
N GLY A 289 3.93 -5.29 -24.12
CA GLY A 289 3.62 -6.56 -24.77
C GLY A 289 3.72 -7.70 -23.76
N LEU A 290 2.58 -8.22 -23.34
CA LEU A 290 2.49 -9.30 -22.37
C LEU A 290 2.21 -10.63 -23.08
N HIS A 291 3.01 -11.64 -22.77
CA HIS A 291 2.87 -12.97 -23.38
C HIS A 291 2.17 -13.92 -22.41
N PHE A 292 1.30 -14.75 -22.98
CA PHE A 292 0.51 -15.76 -22.27
C PHE A 292 0.54 -17.08 -23.04
N ILE A 293 0.32 -18.19 -22.35
CA ILE A 293 0.15 -19.51 -22.95
C ILE A 293 -1.24 -20.08 -22.62
N GLY A 294 -1.93 -20.60 -23.64
CA GLY A 294 -3.25 -21.25 -23.52
C GLY A 294 -3.73 -21.82 -24.85
N ASP A 295 -5.04 -22.01 -25.02
CA ASP A 295 -5.56 -22.71 -26.20
C ASP A 295 -5.46 -21.91 -27.51
N GLY A 296 -5.45 -20.57 -27.45
CA GLY A 296 -5.32 -19.71 -28.63
C GLY A 296 -6.51 -19.75 -29.59
N MET A 297 -7.69 -20.13 -29.09
CA MET A 297 -8.93 -20.14 -29.84
C MET A 297 -9.30 -18.72 -30.31
N PRO A 298 -9.77 -18.54 -31.56
CA PRO A 298 -10.35 -17.27 -31.99
C PRO A 298 -11.53 -16.87 -31.08
N GLY A 299 -11.71 -15.56 -30.86
CA GLY A 299 -12.80 -15.04 -30.05
C GLY A 299 -12.38 -13.91 -29.13
N THR A 300 -13.30 -13.54 -28.23
CA THR A 300 -13.11 -12.45 -27.27
C THR A 300 -12.45 -12.96 -25.99
N TYR A 301 -11.34 -12.34 -25.63
CA TYR A 301 -10.60 -12.57 -24.40
C TYR A 301 -10.88 -11.41 -23.44
N ARG A 302 -11.03 -11.73 -22.15
CA ARG A 302 -11.22 -10.76 -21.09
C ARG A 302 -9.89 -10.46 -20.42
N VAL A 303 -9.58 -9.19 -20.22
CA VAL A 303 -8.37 -8.72 -19.55
C VAL A 303 -8.73 -8.17 -18.18
N TYR A 304 -7.94 -8.56 -17.18
CA TYR A 304 -8.11 -8.15 -15.80
C TYR A 304 -6.83 -7.51 -15.26
N PHE A 305 -6.98 -6.49 -14.43
CA PHE A 305 -5.94 -5.94 -13.57
C PHE A 305 -6.27 -6.32 -12.13
N LEU A 306 -5.50 -7.26 -11.58
CA LEU A 306 -5.84 -8.02 -10.39
C LEU A 306 -7.23 -8.67 -10.56
N GLU A 307 -8.18 -8.38 -9.68
CA GLU A 307 -9.58 -8.83 -9.75
C GLU A 307 -10.46 -7.99 -10.69
N ASP A 308 -10.00 -6.79 -11.06
CA ASP A 308 -10.83 -5.83 -11.80
C ASP A 308 -10.80 -6.13 -13.29
N TYR A 309 -11.99 -6.27 -13.88
CA TYR A 309 -12.14 -6.33 -15.32
C TYR A 309 -11.80 -4.97 -15.96
N ILE A 310 -10.84 -4.94 -16.88
CA ILE A 310 -10.38 -3.71 -17.54
C ILE A 310 -10.77 -3.63 -19.02
N GLY A 311 -11.18 -4.73 -19.64
CA GLY A 311 -11.70 -4.71 -21.01
C GLY A 311 -11.63 -6.04 -21.74
N ASP A 312 -12.14 -6.02 -22.97
CA ASP A 312 -12.15 -7.14 -23.89
C ASP A 312 -11.17 -6.89 -25.05
N VAL A 313 -10.53 -7.95 -25.53
CA VAL A 313 -9.69 -7.93 -26.74
C VAL A 313 -10.00 -9.15 -27.59
N THR A 314 -10.05 -9.00 -28.91
CA THR A 314 -10.43 -10.10 -29.81
C THR A 314 -9.23 -10.67 -30.54
N LEU A 315 -9.06 -11.98 -30.49
CA LEU A 315 -8.14 -12.72 -31.35
C LEU A 315 -8.86 -13.13 -32.63
N GLN A 316 -8.32 -12.70 -33.78
CA GLN A 316 -8.81 -13.09 -35.11
C GLN A 316 -8.32 -14.49 -35.53
#